data_AF-A0A0D4ZZB4-F1
#
_entry.id   AF-A0A0D4ZZB4-F1
#
_cell.length_a   1.000
_cell.length_b   1.000
_cell.length_c   1.000
_cell.angle_alpha   90.00
_cell.angle_beta   90.00
_cell.angle_gamma   90.00
#
_symmetry.space_group_name_H-M   'P 1'
#
loop_
_entity.id
_entity.type
_entity.pdbx_description
1 polymer ?
#
loop_
_entity_poly.entity_id
_entity_poly.type
_entity_poly.pdbx_seq_one_letter_code
_entity_poly.pdbx_strand_id
1 'polypeptide(L)'
;MDEGYRVFEAHDARDALTILDHRRDIGVVVTDVEMPGGMDGLALASTIRDRWPETVILVNSGRVRPEPNALPIGAGFIAKPYRISELVDQLERLLEQNGVRRRSDDDILEAWYAAEIAHAKADPVDKPTLRARAMAAEQMAIARFGYGAHSAVYDARFPDRPPPRP
;
A
#
# COMPACT_ATOMS: atom_id res chain seq x y z
N MET A 1 19.08 -1.80 -0.78
CA MET A 1 17.74 -1.27 -1.09
C MET A 1 16.79 -2.12 -0.27
N ASP A 2 16.53 -1.62 0.93
CA ASP A 2 15.68 -2.24 1.95
C ASP A 2 14.89 -1.08 2.57
N GLU A 3 14.29 -0.25 1.69
CA GLU A 3 13.63 1.00 2.07
C GLU A 3 12.27 0.79 2.79
N GLY A 4 12.01 -0.39 3.37
CA GLY A 4 10.80 -0.66 4.18
C GLY A 4 9.51 -0.79 3.38
N TYR A 5 9.58 -0.88 2.05
CA TYR A 5 8.42 -1.11 1.19
C TYR A 5 8.23 -2.59 0.89
N ARG A 6 7.00 -3.09 1.06
CA ARG A 6 6.60 -4.41 0.58
C ARG A 6 6.13 -4.30 -0.87
N VAL A 7 6.88 -4.91 -1.78
CA VAL A 7 6.61 -4.86 -3.22
C VAL A 7 5.78 -6.07 -3.66
N PHE A 8 4.80 -5.83 -4.53
CA PHE A 8 4.05 -6.85 -5.25
C PHE A 8 4.24 -6.64 -6.75
N GLU A 9 4.44 -7.72 -7.47
CA GLU A 9 4.55 -7.70 -8.92
C GLU A 9 3.21 -8.10 -9.54
N ALA A 10 2.83 -7.40 -10.61
CA ALA A 10 1.68 -7.71 -11.43
C ALA A 10 2.15 -7.77 -12.89
N HIS A 11 1.70 -8.79 -13.63
CA HIS A 11 2.13 -8.99 -15.01
C HIS A 11 1.40 -8.12 -16.03
N ASP A 12 0.17 -7.71 -15.70
CA ASP A 12 -0.66 -6.83 -16.50
C ASP A 12 -1.66 -6.05 -15.63
N ALA A 13 -2.47 -5.20 -16.27
CA ALA A 13 -3.46 -4.40 -15.57
C ALA A 13 -4.55 -5.24 -14.86
N ARG A 14 -4.93 -6.39 -15.40
CA ARG A 14 -5.97 -7.26 -14.81
C ARG A 14 -5.45 -7.95 -13.56
N ASP A 15 -4.21 -8.40 -13.60
CA ASP A 15 -3.49 -8.97 -12.46
C ASP A 15 -3.35 -7.90 -11.34
N ALA A 16 -2.95 -6.68 -11.69
CA ALA A 16 -2.86 -5.56 -10.75
C ALA A 16 -4.20 -5.27 -10.04
N LEU A 17 -5.31 -5.24 -10.79
CA LEU A 17 -6.66 -5.06 -10.23
C LEU A 17 -7.06 -6.21 -9.30
N THR A 18 -6.70 -7.44 -9.65
CA THR A 18 -6.97 -8.63 -8.82
C THR A 18 -6.21 -8.55 -7.49
N ILE A 19 -4.94 -8.15 -7.53
CA ILE A 19 -4.13 -7.93 -6.33
C ILE A 19 -4.76 -6.83 -5.46
N LEU A 20 -5.15 -5.69 -6.04
CA LEU A 20 -5.78 -4.58 -5.32
C LEU A 20 -7.15 -4.95 -4.72
N ASP A 21 -7.88 -5.85 -5.35
CA ASP A 21 -9.13 -6.37 -4.80
C ASP A 21 -8.92 -7.21 -3.53
N HIS A 22 -7.87 -8.02 -3.51
CA HIS A 22 -7.53 -8.84 -2.34
C HIS A 22 -6.70 -8.09 -1.29
N ARG A 23 -6.10 -6.94 -1.65
CA ARG A 23 -5.14 -6.21 -0.80
C ARG A 23 -5.47 -4.73 -0.69
N ARG A 24 -6.03 -4.37 0.47
CA ARG A 24 -6.29 -2.97 0.83
C ARG A 24 -5.09 -2.25 1.45
N ASP A 25 -3.97 -2.93 1.66
CA ASP A 25 -2.75 -2.38 2.24
C ASP A 25 -1.78 -1.79 1.20
N ILE A 26 -2.14 -1.83 -0.09
CA ILE A 26 -1.34 -1.26 -1.17
C ILE A 26 -1.59 0.25 -1.24
N GLY A 27 -0.61 1.03 -0.76
CA GLY A 27 -0.64 2.49 -0.80
C GLY A 27 -0.09 3.09 -2.09
N VAL A 28 0.68 2.33 -2.87
CA VAL A 28 1.37 2.81 -4.08
C VAL A 28 1.28 1.77 -5.20
N VAL A 29 0.95 2.23 -6.41
CA VAL A 29 1.03 1.44 -7.64
C VAL A 29 1.95 2.15 -8.62
N VAL A 30 2.94 1.43 -9.14
CA VAL A 30 3.80 1.89 -10.24
C VAL A 30 3.46 1.07 -11.48
N THR A 31 3.14 1.72 -12.60
CA THR A 31 2.70 1.04 -13.83
C THR A 31 3.31 1.66 -15.08
N ASP A 32 3.54 0.86 -16.13
CA ASP A 32 3.92 1.37 -17.45
C ASP A 32 2.66 1.79 -18.23
N VAL A 33 2.75 2.83 -19.06
CA VAL A 33 1.70 3.16 -20.03
C VAL A 33 1.50 1.98 -20.97
N GLU A 34 2.57 1.38 -21.47
CA GLU A 34 2.49 0.32 -22.46
C GLU A 34 2.51 -1.04 -21.77
N MET A 35 1.32 -1.64 -21.62
CA MET A 35 1.15 -2.98 -21.08
C MET A 35 0.42 -3.90 -22.07
N PRO A 36 0.75 -5.21 -22.09
CA PRO A 36 -0.04 -6.20 -22.81
C PRO A 36 -1.41 -6.42 -22.14
N GLY A 37 -2.37 -6.98 -22.88
CA GLY A 37 -3.66 -7.40 -22.30
C GLY A 37 -4.83 -6.43 -22.51
N GLY A 38 -4.68 -5.42 -23.37
CA GLY A 38 -5.79 -4.58 -23.87
C GLY A 38 -6.20 -3.42 -22.96
N MET A 39 -5.68 -3.33 -21.74
CA MET A 39 -5.79 -2.17 -20.85
C MET A 39 -4.40 -1.56 -20.65
N ASP A 40 -4.27 -0.28 -20.98
CA ASP A 40 -3.03 0.48 -20.81
C ASP A 40 -2.89 1.06 -19.39
N GLY A 41 -1.71 1.59 -19.07
CA GLY A 41 -1.43 2.14 -17.73
C GLY A 41 -2.26 3.36 -17.36
N LEU A 42 -2.79 4.11 -18.34
CA LEU A 42 -3.63 5.28 -18.10
C LEU A 42 -5.06 4.86 -17.75
N ALA A 43 -5.59 3.87 -18.46
CA ALA A 43 -6.87 3.24 -18.17
C ALA A 43 -6.83 2.52 -16.81
N LEU A 44 -5.73 1.84 -16.49
CA LEU A 44 -5.51 1.26 -15.16
C LEU A 44 -5.48 2.36 -14.09
N ALA A 45 -4.72 3.44 -14.29
CA ALA A 45 -4.63 4.53 -13.33
C ALA A 45 -6.02 5.15 -13.05
N SER A 46 -6.83 5.35 -14.09
CA SER A 46 -8.19 5.86 -13.96
C SER A 46 -9.07 4.91 -13.15
N THR A 47 -9.02 3.61 -13.46
CA THR A 47 -9.76 2.58 -12.73
C THR A 47 -9.36 2.50 -11.26
N ILE A 48 -8.05 2.62 -10.97
CA ILE A 48 -7.56 2.60 -9.60
C ILE A 48 -8.04 3.83 -8.84
N ARG A 49 -7.99 5.01 -9.44
CA ARG A 49 -8.46 6.24 -8.80
C ARG A 49 -9.95 6.16 -8.42
N ASP A 50 -10.78 5.61 -9.30
CA ASP A 50 -12.21 5.49 -9.06
C ASP A 50 -12.56 4.52 -7.91
N ARG A 51 -11.79 3.42 -7.78
CA ARG A 51 -12.06 2.35 -6.81
C ARG A 51 -11.28 2.48 -5.50
N TRP A 52 -10.08 3.03 -5.55
CA TRP A 52 -9.15 3.20 -4.44
C TRP A 52 -8.53 4.60 -4.47
N PRO A 53 -9.30 5.64 -4.10
CA PRO A 53 -8.84 7.03 -4.15
C PRO A 53 -7.67 7.32 -3.19
N GLU A 54 -7.39 6.45 -2.23
CA GLU A 54 -6.24 6.57 -1.31
C GLU A 54 -4.94 6.02 -1.91
N THR A 55 -5.00 5.28 -3.02
CA THR A 55 -3.82 4.68 -3.65
C THR A 55 -3.10 5.71 -4.50
N VAL A 56 -1.81 5.94 -4.21
CA VAL A 56 -0.91 6.75 -5.03
C VAL A 56 -0.54 5.97 -6.28
N ILE A 57 -0.60 6.64 -7.43
CA ILE A 57 -0.32 6.01 -8.73
C ILE A 57 0.83 6.75 -9.37
N LEU A 58 1.86 6.02 -9.80
CA LEU A 58 2.94 6.54 -10.61
C LEU A 58 2.99 5.80 -11.93
N VAL A 59 2.64 6.50 -13.00
CA VAL A 59 2.71 5.99 -14.36
C VAL A 59 4.11 6.26 -14.93
N ASN A 60 4.68 5.34 -15.68
CA ASN A 60 5.93 5.55 -16.38
C ASN A 60 5.86 5.14 -17.85
N SER A 61 6.70 5.72 -18.70
CA SER A 61 6.81 5.29 -20.10
C SER A 61 8.11 5.79 -20.73
N GLY A 62 8.66 5.03 -21.67
CA GLY A 62 9.81 5.44 -22.49
C GLY A 62 9.45 5.99 -23.87
N ARG A 63 8.18 5.92 -24.26
CA ARG A 63 7.73 6.31 -25.61
C ARG A 63 6.54 7.26 -25.60
N VAL A 64 5.66 7.11 -24.63
CA VAL A 64 4.40 7.86 -24.54
C VAL A 64 4.50 8.85 -23.40
N ARG A 65 4.33 10.13 -23.71
CA ARG A 65 4.17 11.16 -22.69
C ARG A 65 2.68 11.49 -22.58
N PRO A 66 2.03 11.24 -21.43
CA PRO A 66 0.62 11.56 -21.28
C PRO A 66 0.40 13.07 -21.44
N GLU A 67 -0.72 13.42 -22.06
CA GLU A 67 -1.20 14.79 -22.10
C GLU A 67 -1.42 15.33 -20.67
N PRO A 68 -1.35 16.64 -20.43
CA PRO A 68 -1.47 17.22 -19.08
C PRO A 68 -2.72 16.78 -18.30
N ASN A 69 -3.80 16.43 -18.99
CA ASN A 69 -5.08 16.01 -18.39
C ASN A 69 -5.35 14.50 -18.51
N ALA A 70 -4.38 13.71 -18.98
CA ALA A 70 -4.55 12.27 -19.18
C ALA A 70 -4.36 11.46 -17.88
N LEU A 71 -3.75 12.06 -16.85
CA LEU A 71 -3.56 11.43 -15.55
C LEU A 71 -4.69 11.84 -14.59
N PRO A 72 -5.25 10.89 -13.83
CA PRO A 72 -6.20 11.23 -12.78
C PRO A 72 -5.53 12.07 -11.69
N ILE A 73 -6.35 12.86 -10.96
CA ILE A 73 -5.88 13.64 -9.82
C ILE A 73 -5.17 12.72 -8.83
N GLY A 74 -3.98 13.13 -8.37
CA GLY A 74 -3.17 12.35 -7.42
C GLY A 74 -2.33 11.25 -8.06
N ALA A 75 -2.38 11.07 -9.39
CA ALA A 75 -1.40 10.28 -10.12
C ALA A 75 -0.24 11.16 -10.62
N GLY A 76 0.95 10.60 -10.66
CA GLY A 76 2.12 11.23 -11.27
C GLY A 76 2.64 10.45 -12.47
N PHE A 77 3.58 11.09 -13.18
CA PHE A 77 4.27 10.47 -14.31
C PHE A 77 5.78 10.64 -14.22
N ILE A 78 6.53 9.62 -14.62
CA ILE A 78 7.98 9.66 -14.79
C ILE A 78 8.38 9.09 -16.16
N ALA A 79 9.17 9.85 -16.92
CA ALA A 79 9.64 9.42 -18.23
C ALA A 79 10.85 8.49 -18.10
N LYS A 80 10.89 7.39 -18.86
CA LYS A 80 12.08 6.53 -18.99
C LYS A 80 13.05 7.13 -20.02
N PRO A 81 14.38 6.98 -19.84
CA PRO A 81 15.03 6.35 -18.68
C PRO A 81 15.05 7.28 -17.45
N TYR A 82 14.93 6.71 -16.27
CA TYR A 82 15.05 7.39 -14.99
C TYR A 82 16.02 6.64 -14.07
N ARG A 83 16.66 7.36 -13.16
CA ARG A 83 17.42 6.80 -12.05
C ARG A 83 16.48 6.35 -10.95
N ILE A 84 16.91 5.37 -10.15
CA ILE A 84 16.14 4.91 -8.98
C ILE A 84 15.87 6.07 -8.02
N SER A 85 16.83 6.99 -7.82
CA SER A 85 16.63 8.18 -6.99
C SER A 85 15.49 9.06 -7.50
N GLU A 86 15.36 9.25 -8.82
CA GLU A 86 14.30 10.06 -9.41
C GLU A 86 12.91 9.40 -9.25
N LEU A 87 12.86 8.06 -9.31
CA LEU A 87 11.66 7.30 -9.00
C LEU A 87 11.24 7.47 -7.55
N VAL A 88 12.19 7.33 -6.61
CA VAL A 88 11.95 7.48 -5.17
C VAL A 88 11.49 8.90 -4.85
N ASP A 89 12.20 9.93 -5.34
CA ASP A 89 11.82 11.34 -5.14
C ASP A 89 10.42 11.65 -5.69
N GLN A 90 10.06 11.04 -6.82
CA GLN A 90 8.72 11.19 -7.39
C GLN A 90 7.65 10.50 -6.54
N LEU A 91 7.93 9.30 -6.04
CA LEU A 91 7.03 8.57 -5.15
C LEU A 91 6.83 9.30 -3.82
N GLU A 92 7.90 9.79 -3.20
CA GLU A 92 7.81 10.54 -1.94
C GLU A 92 6.99 11.82 -2.12
N ARG A 93 7.22 12.57 -3.19
CA ARG A 93 6.39 13.75 -3.52
C ARG A 93 4.92 13.41 -3.71
N LEU A 94 4.61 12.31 -4.39
CA LEU A 94 3.22 11.90 -4.60
C LEU A 94 2.55 11.42 -3.32
N LEU A 95 3.27 10.69 -2.47
CA LEU A 95 2.80 10.28 -1.15
C LEU A 95 2.45 11.50 -0.28
N GLU A 96 3.33 12.52 -0.27
CA GLU A 96 3.08 13.78 0.43
C GLU A 96 1.86 14.52 -0.14
N GLN A 97 1.77 14.66 -1.47
CA GLN A 97 0.68 15.38 -2.16
C GLN A 97 -0.69 14.72 -1.97
N ASN A 98 -0.74 13.39 -1.94
CA ASN A 98 -1.98 12.64 -1.73
C ASN A 98 -2.33 12.50 -0.24
N GLY A 99 -1.55 13.10 0.67
CA GLY A 99 -1.78 12.97 2.11
C GLY A 99 -1.63 11.54 2.63
N VAL A 100 -1.03 10.65 1.84
CA VAL A 100 -0.70 9.28 2.25
C VAL A 100 0.46 9.38 3.21
N ARG A 101 0.13 9.62 4.48
CA ARG A 101 1.10 9.60 5.56
C ARG A 101 1.76 8.22 5.57
N ARG A 102 3.09 8.21 5.61
CA ARG A 102 3.81 7.05 6.17
C ARG A 102 3.09 6.69 7.46
N ARG A 103 2.66 5.44 7.58
CA ARG A 103 2.04 4.97 8.82
C ARG A 103 2.99 5.31 9.95
N SER A 104 2.52 6.14 10.86
CA SER A 104 3.26 6.45 12.07
C SER A 104 3.39 5.19 12.92
N ASP A 105 4.28 5.23 13.90
CA ASP A 105 4.40 4.14 14.87
C ASP A 105 3.04 3.83 15.52
N ASP A 106 2.24 4.87 15.79
CA ASP A 106 0.88 4.73 16.31
C ASP A 106 -0.04 4.01 15.32
N ASP A 107 -0.02 4.38 14.04
CA ASP A 107 -0.87 3.73 13.02
C ASP A 107 -0.52 2.25 12.82
N ILE A 108 0.76 1.88 12.97
CA ILE A 108 1.22 0.49 12.87
C ILE A 108 0.71 -0.32 14.07
N LEU A 109 0.89 0.23 15.28
CA LEU A 109 0.45 -0.38 16.53
C LEU A 109 -1.07 -0.53 16.60
N GLU A 110 -1.80 0.50 16.20
CA GLU A 110 -3.27 0.51 16.10
C GLU A 110 -3.79 -0.47 15.06
N ALA A 111 -3.16 -0.56 13.88
CA ALA A 111 -3.56 -1.51 12.85
C ALA A 111 -3.33 -2.97 13.27
N TRP A 112 -2.21 -3.26 13.95
CA TRP A 112 -1.96 -4.57 14.55
C TRP A 112 -3.03 -4.92 15.58
N TYR A 113 -3.28 -4.02 16.53
CA TYR A 113 -4.28 -4.20 17.57
C TYR A 113 -5.68 -4.48 17.02
N ALA A 114 -6.13 -3.64 16.08
CA ALA A 114 -7.45 -3.76 15.47
C ALA A 114 -7.60 -5.08 14.70
N ALA A 115 -6.56 -5.51 13.99
CA ALA A 115 -6.58 -6.76 13.23
C ALA A 115 -6.65 -7.99 14.15
N GLU A 116 -5.91 -7.99 15.25
CA GLU A 116 -5.91 -9.09 16.22
C GLU A 116 -7.26 -9.24 16.92
N ILE A 117 -7.84 -8.13 17.37
CA ILE A 117 -9.18 -8.12 17.98
C ILE A 117 -10.26 -8.56 16.98
N ALA A 118 -10.18 -8.09 15.73
CA ALA A 118 -11.13 -8.48 14.69
C ALA A 118 -11.03 -9.98 14.39
N HIS A 119 -9.82 -10.52 14.24
CA HIS A 119 -9.60 -11.94 14.01
C HIS A 119 -10.13 -12.80 15.19
N ALA A 120 -9.84 -12.42 16.42
CA ALA A 120 -10.27 -13.15 17.62
C ALA A 120 -11.79 -13.24 17.76
N LYS A 121 -12.51 -12.20 17.31
CA LYS A 121 -13.98 -12.09 17.43
C LYS A 121 -14.75 -12.58 16.21
N ALA A 122 -14.07 -12.92 15.10
CA ALA A 122 -14.73 -13.18 13.84
C ALA A 122 -15.34 -14.57 13.70
N ASP A 123 -16.37 -14.65 12.85
CA ASP A 123 -16.97 -15.90 12.40
C ASP A 123 -15.97 -16.77 11.64
N PRO A 124 -16.10 -18.13 11.70
CA PRO A 124 -15.15 -19.05 11.08
C PRO A 124 -14.92 -18.83 9.58
N VAL A 125 -15.92 -18.31 8.86
CA VAL A 125 -15.83 -18.03 7.42
C VAL A 125 -14.90 -16.84 7.10
N ASP A 126 -14.81 -15.85 7.99
CA ASP A 126 -14.00 -14.65 7.81
C ASP A 126 -12.60 -14.78 8.42
N LYS A 127 -12.41 -15.76 9.33
CA LYS A 127 -11.14 -16.02 10.01
C LYS A 127 -9.93 -16.13 9.07
N PRO A 128 -9.98 -16.80 7.90
CA PRO A 128 -8.82 -16.89 7.01
C PRO A 128 -8.31 -15.51 6.55
N THR A 129 -9.21 -14.63 6.10
CA THR A 129 -8.85 -13.30 5.62
C THR A 129 -8.39 -12.40 6.77
N LEU A 130 -9.05 -12.47 7.93
CA LEU A 130 -8.66 -11.69 9.10
C LEU A 130 -7.35 -12.16 9.72
N ARG A 131 -7.06 -13.47 9.67
CA ARG A 131 -5.76 -14.03 10.05
C ARG A 131 -4.65 -13.51 9.16
N ALA A 132 -4.87 -13.46 7.85
CA ALA A 132 -3.89 -12.88 6.92
C ALA A 132 -3.64 -11.39 7.22
N ARG A 133 -4.68 -10.64 7.60
CA ARG A 133 -4.55 -9.23 8.02
C ARG A 133 -3.80 -9.08 9.35
N ALA A 134 -4.13 -9.90 10.35
CA ALA A 134 -3.44 -9.92 11.65
C ALA A 134 -1.96 -10.24 11.48
N MET A 135 -1.62 -11.30 10.73
CA MET A 135 -0.24 -11.65 10.41
C MET A 135 0.50 -10.53 9.67
N ALA A 136 -0.15 -9.87 8.69
CA ALA A 136 0.49 -8.77 7.97
C ALA A 136 0.79 -7.58 8.89
N ALA A 137 -0.16 -7.20 9.74
CA ALA A 137 0.01 -6.11 10.68
C ALA A 137 1.04 -6.43 11.79
N GLU A 138 1.07 -7.68 12.26
CA GLU A 138 2.08 -8.18 13.18
C GLU A 138 3.49 -8.12 12.56
N GLN A 139 3.66 -8.58 11.31
CA GLN A 139 4.94 -8.49 10.62
C GLN A 139 5.40 -7.03 10.43
N MET A 140 4.47 -6.11 10.16
CA MET A 140 4.78 -4.68 10.11
C MET A 140 5.25 -4.14 11.48
N ALA A 141 4.58 -4.54 12.57
CA ALA A 141 4.96 -4.15 13.92
C ALA A 141 6.31 -4.76 14.34
N ILE A 142 6.57 -6.02 14.00
CA ILE A 142 7.86 -6.68 14.22
C ILE A 142 8.98 -5.97 13.45
N ALA A 143 8.77 -5.68 12.17
CA ALA A 143 9.77 -4.97 11.36
C ALA A 143 10.07 -3.56 11.91
N ARG A 144 9.06 -2.90 12.49
CA ARG A 144 9.20 -1.53 13.02
C ARG A 144 9.81 -1.47 14.41
N PHE A 145 9.44 -2.36 15.32
CA PHE A 145 9.77 -2.28 16.75
C PHE A 145 10.60 -3.47 17.27
N GLY A 146 10.72 -4.54 16.50
CA GLY A 146 11.35 -5.79 16.90
C GLY A 146 10.35 -6.86 17.36
N TYR A 147 10.82 -8.10 17.33
CA TYR A 147 10.02 -9.27 17.75
C TYR A 147 9.67 -9.19 19.24
N GLY A 148 8.39 -9.36 19.58
CA GLY A 148 7.88 -9.28 20.96
C GLY A 148 7.88 -7.88 21.59
N ALA A 149 8.60 -6.91 21.04
CA ALA A 149 8.69 -5.56 21.59
C ALA A 149 7.42 -4.73 21.32
N HIS A 150 6.77 -4.91 20.19
CA HIS A 150 5.63 -4.11 19.75
C HIS A 150 4.42 -4.16 20.71
N SER A 151 4.17 -5.28 21.42
CA SER A 151 3.11 -5.33 22.44
C SER A 151 3.43 -4.41 23.62
N ALA A 152 4.67 -4.43 24.12
CA ALA A 152 5.09 -3.54 25.20
C ALA A 152 5.09 -2.06 24.78
N VAL A 153 5.43 -1.78 23.52
CA VAL A 153 5.33 -0.43 22.95
C VAL A 153 3.85 0.01 22.85
N TYR A 154 2.95 -0.87 22.42
CA TYR A 154 1.51 -0.59 22.42
C TYR A 154 1.02 -0.25 23.83
N ASP A 155 1.31 -1.10 24.83
CA ASP A 155 0.87 -0.90 26.21
C ASP A 155 1.39 0.40 26.82
N ALA A 156 2.65 0.75 26.55
CA ALA A 156 3.25 2.00 27.02
C ALA A 156 2.63 3.23 26.36
N ARG A 157 2.24 3.12 25.08
CA ARG A 157 1.73 4.23 24.27
C ARG A 157 0.22 4.41 24.39
N PHE A 158 -0.51 3.35 24.72
CA PHE A 158 -1.97 3.30 24.87
C PHE A 158 -2.40 2.63 26.20
N PRO A 159 -2.03 3.19 27.36
CA PRO A 159 -2.19 2.53 28.67
C PRO A 159 -3.66 2.24 29.07
N ASP A 160 -4.61 2.99 28.51
CA ASP A 160 -6.04 2.82 28.80
C ASP A 160 -6.73 1.75 27.93
N ARG A 161 -5.99 1.08 27.03
CA ARG A 161 -6.53 0.07 26.12
C ARG A 161 -6.08 -1.33 26.54
N PRO A 162 -6.98 -2.33 26.54
CA PRO A 162 -6.60 -3.69 26.90
C PRO A 162 -5.70 -4.29 25.81
N PRO A 163 -4.60 -4.97 26.15
CA PRO A 163 -3.72 -5.59 25.17
C PRO A 163 -4.46 -6.67 24.35
N PRO A 164 -4.03 -6.94 23.12
CA PRO A 164 -4.54 -8.09 22.39
C PRO A 164 -4.13 -9.38 23.11
N ARG A 165 -5.06 -10.33 23.20
CA ARG A 165 -4.81 -11.61 23.88
C ARG A 165 -4.02 -12.56 22.96
N PRO A 166 -3.05 -13.33 23.50
CA PRO A 166 -2.28 -14.32 22.75
C PRO A 166 -3.12 -15.53 22.33
#